data_AF-A0A6S6TIN5-F1
#
_entry.id   AF-A0A6S6TIN5-F1
#
_cell.length_a   1.000
_cell.length_b   1.000
_cell.length_c   1.000
_cell.angle_alpha   90.00
_cell.angle_beta   90.00
_cell.angle_gamma   90.00
#
_symmetry.space_group_name_H-M   'P 1'
#
loop_
_entity.id
_entity.type
_entity.pdbx_description
1 polymer ?
#
loop_
_entity_poly.entity_id
_entity_poly.type
_entity_poly.pdbx_seq_one_letter_code
_entity_poly.pdbx_strand_id
1 'polypeptide(L)' 'METFQISGALSVLIYSSLGIAVFALVLLLLEVTTKYSINRKIAHDGNIALAIVLGSMIIAIGMIISAAIR' A
#
# COMPACT_ATOMS: atom_id res chain seq x y z
N MET A 1 -6.56 -23.56 25.73
CA MET A 1 -7.06 -22.41 24.95
C MET A 1 -6.03 -21.26 24.93
N GLU A 2 -4.72 -21.56 24.84
CA GLU A 2 -3.65 -20.54 24.92
C GLU A 2 -2.75 -20.47 23.67
N THR A 3 -2.83 -21.47 22.77
CA THR A 3 -2.03 -21.50 21.52
C THR A 3 -2.60 -20.62 20.40
N PHE A 4 -3.88 -20.23 20.48
CA PHE A 4 -4.56 -19.44 19.45
C PHE A 4 -4.08 -17.97 19.39
N GLN A 5 -3.68 -17.39 20.54
CA GLN A 5 -3.28 -15.98 20.58
C GLN A 5 -1.89 -15.71 19.96
N ILE A 6 -0.91 -16.59 20.21
CA ILE A 6 0.44 -16.46 19.63
C ILE A 6 0.40 -16.65 18.11
N SER A 7 -0.40 -17.59 17.63
CA SER A 7 -0.59 -17.82 16.18
C SER A 7 -1.29 -16.63 15.51
N GLY A 8 -2.27 -16.02 16.18
CA GLY A 8 -2.98 -14.84 15.68
C GLY A 8 -2.08 -13.61 15.57
N ALA A 9 -1.34 -13.28 16.63
CA ALA A 9 -0.42 -12.13 16.63
C ALA A 9 0.71 -12.26 15.59
N LEU A 10 1.25 -13.47 15.42
CA LEU A 10 2.25 -13.76 14.40
C LEU A 10 1.67 -13.62 12.99
N SER A 11 0.43 -14.07 12.77
CA SER A 11 -0.27 -13.91 11.49
C SER A 11 -0.49 -12.43 11.16
N VAL A 12 -0.92 -11.62 12.14
CA VAL A 12 -1.09 -10.17 11.97
C VAL A 12 0.24 -9.52 11.57
N LEU A 13 1.34 -9.86 12.24
CA LEU A 13 2.67 -9.34 11.91
C LEU A 13 3.11 -9.72 10.50
N ILE A 14 2.91 -10.97 10.09
CA ILE A 14 3.28 -11.45 8.74
C ILE A 14 2.44 -10.74 7.67
N TYR A 15 1.11 -10.69 7.82
CA TYR A 15 0.25 -10.10 6.80
C TYR A 15 0.34 -8.58 6.75
N SER A 16 0.49 -7.89 7.89
CA SER A 16 0.69 -6.43 7.91
C SER A 16 2.05 -6.04 7.32
N SER A 17 3.14 -6.76 7.66
CA SER A 17 4.46 -6.50 7.08
C SER A 17 4.50 -6.79 5.59
N LEU A 18 3.85 -7.85 5.13
CA LEU A 18 3.71 -8.15 3.70
C LEU A 18 2.93 -7.03 2.96
N GLY A 19 1.84 -6.54 3.55
CA GLY A 19 1.07 -5.41 3.01
C GLY A 19 1.91 -4.13 2.90
N ILE A 20 2.67 -3.79 3.94
CA ILE A 20 3.59 -2.65 3.94
C ILE A 20 4.69 -2.83 2.90
N ALA A 21 5.25 -4.04 2.76
CA ALA A 21 6.27 -4.33 1.76
C ALA A 21 5.74 -4.17 0.34
N VAL A 22 4.54 -4.68 0.05
CA VAL A 22 3.87 -4.49 -1.26
C VAL A 22 3.57 -3.00 -1.50
N PHE A 23 3.12 -2.26 -0.49
CA PHE A 23 2.91 -0.81 -0.60
C PHE A 23 4.18 -0.06 -0.96
N ALA A 24 5.28 -0.33 -0.23
CA ALA A 24 6.57 0.28 -0.49
C ALA A 24 7.10 -0.07 -1.89
N LEU A 25 6.98 -1.34 -2.32
CA LEU A 25 7.37 -1.78 -3.66
C LEU A 25 6.60 -1.04 -4.75
N VAL A 26 5.31 -0.88 -4.58
CA VAL A 26 4.45 -0.16 -5.54
C VAL A 26 4.81 1.32 -5.61
N LEU A 27 5.07 1.98 -4.47
CA LEU A 27 5.53 3.36 -4.44
C LEU A 27 6.91 3.53 -5.10
N LEU A 28 7.85 2.64 -4.81
CA LEU A 28 9.16 2.62 -5.46
C LEU A 28 9.04 2.39 -6.96
N LEU A 29 8.18 1.45 -7.38
CA LEU A 29 7.94 1.18 -8.79
C LEU A 29 7.35 2.42 -9.48
N LEU A 30 6.41 3.10 -8.84
CA LEU A 30 5.92 4.38 -9.34
C LEU A 30 7.05 5.40 -9.45
N GLU A 31 7.83 5.63 -8.41
CA GLU A 31 8.91 6.63 -8.44
C GLU A 31 9.99 6.31 -9.49
N VAL A 32 10.37 5.05 -9.64
CA VAL A 32 11.34 4.59 -10.64
C VAL A 32 10.80 4.68 -12.07
N THR A 33 9.56 4.25 -12.29
CA THR A 33 8.96 4.25 -13.64
C THR A 33 8.60 5.66 -14.08
N THR A 34 8.35 6.54 -13.12
CA THR A 34 7.86 7.90 -13.34
C THR A 34 9.03 8.88 -13.30
N LYS A 35 9.57 9.30 -14.46
CA LYS A 35 10.67 10.29 -14.58
C LYS A 35 10.31 11.72 -14.08
N TYR A 36 9.24 11.89 -13.32
CA TYR A 36 8.72 13.17 -12.87
C TYR A 36 8.24 13.10 -11.43
N SER A 37 8.48 14.15 -10.64
CA SER A 37 8.07 14.18 -9.24
C SER A 37 6.54 14.22 -9.13
N ILE A 38 5.99 13.17 -8.53
CA ILE A 38 4.55 12.98 -8.34
C ILE A 38 3.94 14.18 -7.59
N ASN A 39 4.61 14.64 -6.53
CA ASN A 39 4.19 15.82 -5.77
C ASN A 39 4.08 17.08 -6.65
N ARG A 40 5.02 17.30 -7.58
CA ARG A 40 4.95 18.46 -8.48
C ARG A 40 3.76 18.36 -9.42
N LYS A 41 3.52 17.18 -9.99
CA LYS A 41 2.38 16.97 -10.90
C LYS A 41 1.03 17.13 -10.22
N ILE A 42 0.90 16.74 -8.96
CA ILE A 42 -0.38 16.85 -8.23
C ILE A 42 -0.57 18.25 -7.67
N ALA A 43 0.44 18.79 -6.96
CA ALA A 43 0.31 20.05 -6.24
C ALA A 43 0.49 21.29 -7.11
N HIS A 44 1.35 21.23 -8.14
CA HIS A 44 1.64 22.38 -9.00
C HIS A 44 0.96 22.28 -10.37
N ASP A 45 0.99 21.11 -11.00
CA ASP A 45 0.41 20.94 -12.34
C ASP A 45 -1.07 20.53 -12.31
N GLY A 46 -1.65 20.32 -11.11
CA GLY A 46 -3.08 20.01 -10.94
C GLY A 46 -3.53 18.71 -11.60
N ASN A 47 -2.65 17.73 -11.74
CA ASN A 47 -2.96 16.48 -12.43
C ASN A 47 -3.86 15.55 -11.59
N ILE A 48 -5.17 15.75 -11.73
CA ILE A 48 -6.21 14.98 -11.04
C ILE A 48 -6.16 13.50 -11.40
N ALA A 49 -5.83 13.15 -12.65
CA ALA A 49 -5.72 11.76 -13.08
C ALA A 49 -4.66 11.00 -12.26
N LEU A 50 -3.50 11.62 -12.03
CA LEU A 50 -2.45 11.02 -11.20
C LEU A 50 -2.87 10.89 -9.73
N ALA A 51 -3.61 11.86 -9.20
CA ALA A 51 -4.15 11.80 -7.84
C ALA A 51 -5.16 10.64 -7.67
N ILE A 52 -6.05 10.44 -8.64
CA ILE A 52 -7.02 9.33 -8.65
C ILE A 52 -6.29 7.99 -8.70
N VAL A 53 -5.28 7.85 -9.56
CA VAL A 53 -4.50 6.61 -9.67
C VAL A 53 -3.83 6.29 -8.32
N LEU A 54 -3.16 7.25 -7.69
CA LEU A 54 -2.55 7.04 -6.36
C LEU A 54 -3.59 6.69 -5.29
N GLY A 55 -4.71 7.41 -5.26
CA GLY A 55 -5.81 7.12 -4.33
C GLY A 55 -6.33 5.70 -4.51
N SER A 56 -6.54 5.26 -5.76
CA SER A 56 -7.01 3.91 -6.07
C SER A 56 -6.01 2.83 -5.66
N MET A 57 -4.71 3.11 -5.78
CA MET A 57 -3.64 2.19 -5.37
C MET A 57 -3.60 2.03 -3.85
N ILE A 58 -3.77 3.11 -3.08
CA ILE A 58 -3.88 3.06 -1.63
C ILE A 58 -5.09 2.20 -1.21
N ILE A 59 -6.25 2.41 -1.86
CA ILE A 59 -7.46 1.63 -1.58
C ILE A 59 -7.26 0.14 -1.92
N ALA A 60 -6.68 -0.18 -3.08
CA ALA A 60 -6.41 -1.55 -3.49
C ALA A 60 -5.52 -2.29 -2.48
N ILE A 61 -4.50 -1.61 -1.94
CA ILE A 61 -3.60 -2.18 -0.93
C ILE A 61 -4.34 -2.39 0.39
N GLY A 62 -5.18 -1.43 0.81
CA GLY A 62 -6.07 -1.59 1.97
C GLY A 62 -6.98 -2.81 1.84
N MET A 63 -7.52 -3.07 0.65
CA MET A 63 -8.34 -4.26 0.38
C MET A 63 -7.53 -5.56 0.44
N ILE A 64 -6.31 -5.58 -0.09
CA ILE A 64 -5.42 -6.76 0.00
C ILE A 64 -5.10 -7.08 1.46
N ILE A 65 -4.77 -6.08 2.26
CA ILE A 65 -4.53 -6.24 3.71
C ILE A 65 -5.79 -6.74 4.41
N SER A 66 -6.94 -6.13 4.12
CA SER A 66 -8.22 -6.57 4.69
C SER A 66 -8.61 -7.99 4.29
N ALA A 67 -8.22 -8.46 3.11
CA ALA A 67 -8.45 -9.84 2.68
C ALA A 67 -7.49 -10.84 3.34
N ALA A 68 -6.28 -10.39 3.67
CA ALA A 68 -5.28 -11.19 4.37
C ALA A 68 -5.59 -11.36 5.87
N ILE A 69 -6.25 -10.37 6.48
CA ILE A 69 -6.75 -10.44 7.86
C ILE A 69 -8.15 -11.05 7.83
N ARG A 70 -8.28 -12.33 8.16
CA ARG A 70 -9.56 -13.04 8.31
C ARG A 70 -9.77 -13.54 9.73
#